data_AF-A0A6U6QBJ7-F1
#
_entry.id   AF-A0A6U6QBJ7-F1
#
_cell.length_a   1.000
_cell.length_b   1.000
_cell.length_c   1.000
_cell.angle_alpha   90.00
_cell.angle_beta   90.00
_cell.angle_gamma   90.00
#
_symmetry.space_group_name_H-M   'P 1'
#
loop_
_entity.id
_entity.type
_entity.pdbx_description
1 polymer ?
#
loop_
_entity_poly.entity_id
_entity_poly.type
_entity_poly.pdbx_seq_one_letter_code
_entity_poly.pdbx_strand_id
1 'polypeptide(L)'
;MQPPYGADIPMNPQLARELIREYADVLRVGRLLVNGTAITWQIGGSMEEQLQRLCAALIPALRRAPHSARLSDAMMQKSVYWLCKSLSINYILMEVLQTIRQRVGVLCTIEGSQDSAGADFSLEIAPGPVFRVALAWRGSDNIVYRDPQSAERRVKGTIRRLETEFPVPPDPGVAPIYAVHLEIKRSMASKLFSSMSCSDTCADQEGSSPTSLAVSPSVPLRSGFEDEGGMPVGMCCDPTFGLLQSWLPWLFSDTQAGKR
;
A
#
# COMPACT_ATOMS: atom_id res chain seq x y z
N MET A 1 35.79 2.22 -18.80
CA MET A 1 34.63 2.36 -17.90
C MET A 1 33.91 1.02 -17.85
N GLN A 2 34.14 0.24 -16.81
CA GLN A 2 33.35 -0.96 -16.52
C GLN A 2 31.98 -0.52 -15.97
N PRO A 3 30.89 -1.20 -16.32
CA PRO A 3 29.61 -0.88 -15.73
C PRO A 3 29.58 -1.41 -14.27
N PRO A 4 28.99 -0.67 -13.31
CA PRO A 4 28.89 -1.12 -11.93
C PRO A 4 27.70 -2.10 -11.82
N TYR A 5 27.84 -3.31 -12.35
CA TYR A 5 26.85 -4.38 -12.18
C TYR A 5 27.48 -5.51 -11.37
N GLY A 6 27.33 -5.44 -10.05
CA GLY A 6 27.55 -6.58 -9.17
C GLY A 6 26.29 -7.46 -9.13
N ALA A 7 26.46 -8.73 -9.52
CA ALA A 7 25.56 -9.88 -9.30
C ALA A 7 24.20 -9.93 -10.05
N ASP A 8 24.27 -10.33 -11.33
CA ASP A 8 23.63 -11.54 -11.91
C ASP A 8 22.11 -11.67 -12.03
N ILE A 9 21.46 -10.59 -12.44
CA ILE A 9 20.48 -10.49 -13.56
C ILE A 9 19.68 -9.21 -13.27
N PRO A 10 19.83 -8.13 -14.06
CA PRO A 10 19.09 -6.92 -13.82
C PRO A 10 17.60 -7.20 -14.00
N MET A 11 16.78 -6.67 -13.09
CA MET A 11 15.34 -6.56 -13.30
C MET A 11 15.10 -5.99 -14.71
N ASN A 12 14.13 -6.57 -15.44
CA ASN A 12 13.76 -6.10 -16.76
C ASN A 12 13.63 -4.55 -16.75
N PRO A 13 14.33 -3.80 -17.61
CA PRO A 13 14.37 -2.34 -17.56
C PRO A 13 13.01 -1.67 -17.72
N GLN A 14 12.07 -2.30 -18.43
CA GLN A 14 10.69 -1.83 -18.57
C GLN A 14 9.95 -1.96 -17.23
N LEU A 15 10.07 -3.11 -16.55
CA LEU A 15 9.48 -3.32 -15.23
C LEU A 15 10.08 -2.38 -14.18
N ALA A 16 11.39 -2.18 -14.20
CA ALA A 16 12.07 -1.27 -13.29
C ALA A 16 11.58 0.18 -13.48
N ARG A 17 11.43 0.63 -14.72
CA ARG A 17 10.89 1.97 -15.03
C ARG A 17 9.46 2.14 -14.58
N GLU A 18 8.61 1.15 -14.84
CA GLU A 18 7.21 1.16 -14.38
C GLU A 18 7.14 1.22 -12.84
N LEU A 19 7.90 0.37 -12.15
CA LEU A 19 7.97 0.33 -10.70
C LEU A 19 8.41 1.68 -10.11
N ILE A 20 9.49 2.26 -10.63
CA ILE A 20 10.02 3.54 -10.14
C ILE A 20 9.02 4.68 -10.36
N ARG A 21 8.33 4.67 -11.50
CA ARG A 21 7.38 5.71 -11.87
C ARG A 21 6.08 5.61 -11.07
N GLU A 22 5.53 4.41 -10.98
CA GLU A 22 4.16 4.20 -10.50
C GLU A 22 4.11 3.55 -9.10
N TYR A 23 5.08 2.74 -8.69
CA TYR A 23 4.96 1.88 -7.50
C TYR A 23 6.11 2.01 -6.50
N ALA A 24 6.68 3.20 -6.39
CA ALA A 24 7.91 3.42 -5.63
C ALA A 24 7.73 3.72 -4.13
N ASP A 25 6.53 3.53 -3.57
CA ASP A 25 6.24 3.87 -2.17
C ASP A 25 7.12 3.08 -1.19
N VAL A 26 7.26 1.78 -1.43
CA VAL A 26 8.14 0.91 -0.63
C VAL A 26 9.58 1.44 -0.66
N LEU A 27 10.09 1.82 -1.85
CA LEU A 27 11.48 2.30 -2.03
C LEU A 27 11.80 3.47 -1.11
N ARG A 28 10.85 4.40 -0.95
CA ARG A 28 10.98 5.62 -0.15
C ARG A 28 10.98 5.37 1.36
N VAL A 29 10.44 4.24 1.81
CA VAL A 29 10.30 3.92 3.25
C VAL A 29 11.60 3.36 3.82
N GLY A 30 12.40 2.65 3.02
CA GLY A 30 13.69 2.10 3.48
C GLY A 30 13.60 0.91 4.43
N ARG A 31 12.40 0.36 4.66
CA ARG A 31 12.16 -0.72 5.61
C ARG A 31 10.99 -1.62 5.19
N LEU A 32 11.14 -2.93 5.37
CA LEU A 32 10.12 -3.94 5.13
C LEU A 32 10.23 -5.05 6.18
N LEU A 33 9.11 -5.55 6.71
CA LEU A 33 9.08 -6.75 7.54
C LEU A 33 8.92 -8.00 6.66
N VAL A 34 9.90 -8.89 6.63
CA VAL A 34 9.83 -10.18 5.92
C VAL A 34 9.71 -11.31 6.94
N ASN A 35 8.58 -12.02 6.97
CA ASN A 35 8.26 -13.04 7.98
C ASN A 35 8.51 -12.52 9.42
N GLY A 36 8.08 -11.29 9.70
CA GLY A 36 8.28 -10.62 10.99
C GLY A 36 9.68 -10.04 11.24
N THR A 37 10.67 -10.32 10.37
CA THR A 37 12.03 -9.79 10.51
C THR A 37 12.23 -8.54 9.65
N ALA A 38 12.69 -7.44 10.25
CA ALA A 38 12.94 -6.22 9.50
C ALA A 38 14.16 -6.35 8.58
N ILE A 39 13.98 -6.02 7.31
CA ILE A 39 15.06 -5.67 6.39
C ILE A 39 15.02 -4.16 6.16
N THR A 40 16.19 -3.56 5.96
CA THR A 40 16.34 -2.12 5.76
C THR A 40 17.34 -1.82 4.65
N TRP A 41 17.14 -0.71 3.95
CA TRP A 41 18.08 -0.18 2.96
C TRP A 41 18.17 1.34 3.08
N GLN A 42 19.24 1.90 2.53
CA GLN A 42 19.46 3.34 2.57
C GLN A 42 18.56 4.07 1.57
N ILE A 43 17.77 5.00 2.09
CA ILE A 43 16.98 5.98 1.33
C ILE A 43 17.88 7.19 1.04
N GLY A 44 18.15 7.44 -0.23
CA GLY A 44 19.09 8.47 -0.67
C GLY A 44 19.62 8.18 -2.06
N GLY A 45 20.02 9.20 -2.81
CA GLY A 45 20.38 9.03 -4.22
C GLY A 45 19.18 8.78 -5.12
N SER A 46 19.42 8.27 -6.33
CA SER A 46 18.37 8.08 -7.34
C SER A 46 17.40 6.94 -6.98
N MET A 47 16.22 6.92 -7.60
CA MET A 47 15.23 5.85 -7.36
C MET A 47 15.72 4.49 -7.88
N GLU A 48 16.53 4.50 -8.94
CA GLU A 48 17.22 3.32 -9.46
C GLU A 48 18.20 2.75 -8.44
N GLU A 49 18.99 3.60 -7.78
CA GLU A 49 19.88 3.18 -6.70
C GLU A 49 19.10 2.62 -5.51
N GLN A 50 18.00 3.26 -5.13
CA GLN A 50 17.12 2.76 -4.06
C GLN A 50 16.52 1.41 -4.42
N LEU A 51 16.09 1.20 -5.67
CA LEU A 51 15.61 -0.09 -6.16
C LEU A 51 16.70 -1.16 -6.10
N GLN A 52 17.93 -0.85 -6.53
CA GLN A 52 19.06 -1.78 -6.42
C GLN A 52 19.32 -2.19 -4.97
N ARG A 53 19.29 -1.24 -4.03
CA ARG A 53 19.48 -1.53 -2.60
C ARG A 53 18.33 -2.34 -2.01
N LEU A 54 17.08 -2.08 -2.42
CA LEU A 54 15.94 -2.94 -2.07
C LEU A 54 16.17 -4.37 -2.59
N CYS A 55 16.51 -4.55 -3.86
CA CYS A 55 16.78 -5.88 -4.42
C CYS A 55 17.90 -6.60 -3.65
N ALA A 56 18.99 -5.89 -3.33
CA ALA A 56 20.10 -6.43 -2.56
C ALA A 56 19.71 -6.85 -1.12
N ALA A 57 18.72 -6.20 -0.50
CA ALA A 57 18.22 -6.56 0.82
C ALA A 57 17.15 -7.68 0.77
N LEU A 58 16.23 -7.60 -0.18
CA LEU A 58 15.05 -8.47 -0.26
C LEU A 58 15.36 -9.84 -0.87
N ILE A 59 16.14 -9.91 -1.95
CA ILE A 59 16.42 -11.19 -2.63
C ILE A 59 17.09 -12.21 -1.68
N PRO A 60 18.10 -11.84 -0.87
CA PRO A 60 18.64 -12.75 0.12
C PRO A 60 17.62 -13.18 1.20
N ALA A 61 16.69 -12.29 1.58
CA ALA A 61 15.62 -12.63 2.52
C ALA A 61 14.65 -13.64 1.92
N LEU A 62 14.26 -13.47 0.65
CA LEU A 62 13.45 -14.44 -0.10
C LEU A 62 14.17 -15.79 -0.23
N ARG A 63 15.48 -15.80 -0.51
CA ARG A 63 16.25 -17.06 -0.61
C ARG A 63 16.32 -17.83 0.69
N ARG A 64 16.36 -17.14 1.84
CA ARG A 64 16.39 -17.78 3.17
C ARG A 64 15.03 -18.31 3.62
N ALA A 65 13.93 -17.81 3.05
CA ALA A 65 12.60 -18.24 3.47
C ALA A 65 12.27 -19.65 2.94
N PRO A 66 11.75 -20.56 3.78
CA PRO A 66 11.60 -21.98 3.44
C PRO A 66 10.75 -22.25 2.18
N HIS A 67 9.74 -21.41 1.95
CA HIS A 67 8.76 -21.61 0.88
C HIS A 67 9.10 -20.88 -0.42
N SER A 68 10.17 -20.08 -0.44
CA SER A 68 10.63 -19.32 -1.63
C SER A 68 12.02 -19.73 -2.12
N ALA A 69 12.69 -20.66 -1.43
CA ALA A 69 14.01 -21.18 -1.84
C ALA A 69 14.02 -21.84 -3.23
N ARG A 70 12.85 -22.26 -3.74
CA ARG A 70 12.70 -22.91 -5.06
C ARG A 70 12.40 -21.93 -6.20
N LEU A 71 12.20 -20.64 -5.91
CA LEU A 71 11.93 -19.65 -6.95
C LEU A 71 13.21 -19.43 -7.79
N SER A 72 13.07 -19.32 -9.11
CA SER A 72 14.18 -18.95 -9.98
C SER A 72 14.59 -17.50 -9.76
N ASP A 73 15.81 -17.14 -10.16
CA ASP A 73 16.29 -15.75 -10.02
C ASP A 73 15.40 -14.75 -10.78
N ALA A 74 14.93 -15.12 -11.97
CA ALA A 74 13.96 -14.32 -12.72
C ALA A 74 12.64 -14.11 -11.95
N MET A 75 12.18 -15.14 -11.24
CA MET A 75 10.97 -15.07 -10.41
C MET A 75 11.20 -14.20 -9.17
N MET A 76 12.38 -14.27 -8.55
CA MET A 76 12.74 -13.41 -7.42
C MET A 76 12.77 -11.94 -7.82
N GLN A 77 13.29 -11.61 -9.01
CA GLN A 77 13.26 -10.24 -9.53
C GLN A 77 11.82 -9.75 -9.79
N LYS A 78 10.98 -10.56 -10.45
CA LYS A 78 9.56 -10.24 -10.66
C LYS A 78 8.80 -10.10 -9.33
N SER A 79 9.17 -10.87 -8.31
CA SER A 79 8.60 -10.79 -6.96
C SER A 79 8.81 -9.42 -6.32
N VAL A 80 9.93 -8.74 -6.59
CA VAL A 80 10.14 -7.35 -6.14
C VAL A 80 9.10 -6.42 -6.76
N TYR A 81 8.84 -6.56 -8.06
CA TYR A 81 7.81 -5.77 -8.75
C TYR A 81 6.41 -6.04 -8.19
N TRP A 82 6.00 -7.30 -8.07
CA TRP A 82 4.66 -7.64 -7.53
C TRP A 82 4.49 -7.16 -6.10
N LEU A 83 5.52 -7.28 -5.26
CA LEU A 83 5.51 -6.74 -3.91
C LEU A 83 5.30 -5.21 -3.92
N CYS A 84 6.15 -4.48 -4.65
CA CYS A 84 6.07 -3.01 -4.70
C CYS A 84 4.72 -2.53 -5.23
N LYS A 85 4.22 -3.12 -6.31
CA LYS A 85 2.90 -2.81 -6.86
C LYS A 85 1.80 -3.10 -5.85
N SER A 86 1.81 -4.28 -5.23
CA SER A 86 0.77 -4.70 -4.27
C SER A 86 0.69 -3.83 -3.01
N LEU A 87 1.77 -3.15 -2.65
CA LEU A 87 1.84 -2.26 -1.48
C LEU A 87 1.79 -0.77 -1.84
N SER A 88 1.67 -0.44 -3.14
CA SER A 88 1.72 0.94 -3.60
C SER A 88 0.40 1.68 -3.41
N ILE A 89 0.51 2.97 -3.07
CA ILE A 89 -0.61 3.91 -3.03
C ILE A 89 -1.33 3.97 -4.37
N ASN A 90 -0.55 4.04 -5.45
CA ASN A 90 -1.04 4.18 -6.81
C ASN A 90 -1.75 2.93 -7.32
N TYR A 91 -1.61 1.79 -6.65
CA TYR A 91 -2.27 0.56 -7.04
C TYR A 91 -3.59 0.32 -6.30
N ILE A 92 -3.57 0.35 -4.96
CA ILE A 92 -4.72 -0.06 -4.15
C ILE A 92 -5.27 1.05 -3.25
N LEU A 93 -4.43 1.97 -2.76
CA LEU A 93 -4.92 2.94 -1.78
C LEU A 93 -5.90 3.93 -2.41
N MET A 94 -5.86 4.17 -3.72
CA MET A 94 -6.89 4.94 -4.41
C MET A 94 -8.28 4.32 -4.25
N GLU A 95 -8.42 3.02 -4.49
CA GLU A 95 -9.69 2.31 -4.34
C GLU A 95 -10.15 2.28 -2.88
N VAL A 96 -9.21 2.19 -1.93
CA VAL A 96 -9.48 2.31 -0.50
C VAL A 96 -10.03 3.69 -0.16
N LEU A 97 -9.43 4.77 -0.65
CA LEU A 97 -9.89 6.14 -0.42
C LEU A 97 -11.28 6.39 -1.05
N GLN A 98 -11.55 5.84 -2.22
CA GLN A 98 -12.88 5.90 -2.84
C GLN A 98 -13.92 5.14 -2.02
N THR A 99 -13.58 3.95 -1.53
CA THR A 99 -14.43 3.15 -0.64
C THR A 99 -14.74 3.91 0.66
N ILE A 100 -13.73 4.55 1.26
CA ILE A 100 -13.91 5.40 2.44
C ILE A 100 -14.82 6.59 2.11
N ARG A 101 -14.62 7.26 0.97
CA ARG A 101 -15.46 8.38 0.52
C ARG A 101 -16.93 7.96 0.39
N GLN A 102 -17.21 6.78 -0.17
CA GLN A 102 -18.58 6.25 -0.29
C GLN A 102 -19.23 6.01 1.08
N ARG A 103 -18.46 5.62 2.09
CA ARG A 103 -18.95 5.38 3.47
C ARG A 103 -19.11 6.65 4.29
N VAL A 104 -18.19 7.60 4.15
CA VAL A 104 -18.11 8.82 4.98
C VAL A 104 -18.82 10.00 4.33
N GLY A 105 -19.00 9.98 3.01
CA GLY A 105 -19.64 11.05 2.21
C GLY A 105 -18.70 12.17 1.79
N VAL A 106 -17.44 12.17 2.22
CA VAL A 106 -16.42 13.16 1.85
C VAL A 106 -15.09 12.48 1.54
N LEU A 107 -14.26 13.11 0.70
CA LEU A 107 -12.91 12.61 0.43
C LEU A 107 -12.04 12.84 1.67
N CYS A 108 -11.42 11.78 2.16
CA CYS A 108 -10.51 11.81 3.31
C CYS A 108 -9.08 11.51 2.89
N THR A 109 -8.13 11.85 3.74
CA THR A 109 -6.74 11.40 3.69
C THR A 109 -6.49 10.35 4.77
N ILE A 110 -5.46 9.53 4.57
CA ILE A 110 -4.92 8.64 5.60
C ILE A 110 -3.64 9.29 6.12
N GLU A 111 -3.65 9.75 7.36
CA GLU A 111 -2.49 10.40 8.00
C GLU A 111 -1.65 9.35 8.76
N GLY A 112 -0.32 9.44 8.67
CA GLY A 112 0.56 8.71 9.59
C GLY A 112 0.47 9.26 11.02
N SER A 113 0.85 8.46 12.01
CA SER A 113 1.04 8.99 13.37
C SER A 113 2.22 9.96 13.39
N GLN A 114 2.11 11.08 14.12
CA GLN A 114 3.23 12.01 14.31
C GLN A 114 4.43 11.38 15.03
N ASP A 115 4.19 10.31 15.81
CA ASP A 115 5.19 9.68 16.68
C ASP A 115 5.78 8.37 16.10
N SER A 116 5.32 7.93 14.93
CA SER A 116 5.81 6.69 14.34
C SER A 116 5.74 6.69 12.81
N ALA A 117 6.78 6.14 12.17
CA ALA A 117 6.81 5.86 10.73
C ALA A 117 5.46 5.31 10.25
N GLY A 118 4.76 6.07 9.40
CA GLY A 118 3.31 6.00 9.21
C GLY A 118 2.69 4.60 9.19
N ALA A 119 3.08 3.77 8.20
CA ALA A 119 2.61 2.39 8.07
C ALA A 119 3.79 1.41 8.03
N ASP A 120 3.65 0.28 8.72
CA ASP A 120 4.55 -0.86 8.61
C ASP A 120 4.20 -1.66 7.35
N PHE A 121 5.18 -1.78 6.45
CA PHE A 121 5.10 -2.63 5.27
C PHE A 121 5.56 -4.04 5.63
N SER A 122 4.81 -5.05 5.23
CA SER A 122 5.12 -6.44 5.55
C SER A 122 4.87 -7.40 4.39
N LEU A 123 5.69 -8.44 4.35
CA LEU A 123 5.64 -9.59 3.47
C LEU A 123 5.77 -10.85 4.32
N GLU A 124 4.75 -11.70 4.30
CA GLU A 124 4.83 -13.07 4.81
C GLU A 124 4.81 -14.05 3.64
N ILE A 125 5.66 -15.06 3.72
CA ILE A 125 5.84 -16.07 2.69
C ILE A 125 5.24 -17.36 3.23
N ALA A 126 3.98 -17.60 2.88
CA ALA A 126 3.21 -18.76 3.32
C ALA A 126 3.56 -20.03 2.50
N PRO A 127 3.21 -21.23 2.99
CA PRO A 127 3.35 -22.46 2.21
C PRO A 127 2.65 -22.37 0.85
N GLY A 128 3.29 -22.86 -0.21
CA GLY A 128 2.72 -22.86 -1.56
C GLY A 128 3.09 -21.65 -2.42
N PRO A 129 4.39 -21.29 -2.44
CA PRO A 129 4.88 -19.89 -2.47
C PRO A 129 3.78 -18.82 -2.58
N VAL A 130 3.08 -18.57 -1.49
CA VAL A 130 2.06 -17.52 -1.41
C VAL A 130 2.66 -16.31 -0.72
N PHE A 131 2.51 -15.14 -1.32
CA PHE A 131 2.84 -13.88 -0.67
C PHE A 131 1.59 -13.33 0.01
N ARG A 132 1.73 -13.04 1.30
CA ARG A 132 0.77 -12.21 2.04
C ARG A 132 1.45 -10.88 2.30
N VAL A 133 0.87 -9.83 1.77
CA VAL A 133 1.41 -8.48 1.88
C VAL A 133 0.46 -7.65 2.71
N ALA A 134 1.00 -6.80 3.58
CA ALA A 134 0.16 -5.93 4.36
C ALA A 134 0.81 -4.59 4.69
N LEU A 135 -0.03 -3.56 4.74
CA LEU A 135 0.23 -2.28 5.37
C LEU A 135 -0.50 -2.25 6.71
N ALA A 136 0.22 -1.97 7.79
CA ALA A 136 -0.37 -1.82 9.11
C ALA A 136 -0.08 -0.41 9.66
N TRP A 137 -1.13 0.34 9.98
CA TRP A 137 -0.98 1.66 10.59
C TRP A 137 -0.96 1.53 12.10
N ARG A 138 -0.05 2.27 12.73
CA ARG A 138 -0.02 2.40 14.18
C ARG A 138 -0.92 3.57 14.61
N GLY A 139 -1.53 3.41 15.78
CA GLY A 139 -2.43 4.42 16.34
C GLY A 139 -3.85 4.34 15.81
N SER A 140 -4.60 5.42 16.02
CA SER A 140 -6.01 5.57 15.65
C SER A 140 -6.26 6.95 15.07
N ASP A 141 -7.48 7.21 14.61
CA ASP A 141 -7.94 8.52 14.17
C ASP A 141 -7.15 9.08 12.96
N ASN A 142 -6.72 8.16 12.08
CA ASN A 142 -5.91 8.43 10.91
C ASN A 142 -6.70 8.62 9.61
N ILE A 143 -8.01 8.39 9.58
CA ILE A 143 -8.86 8.79 8.45
C ILE A 143 -9.37 10.20 8.72
N VAL A 144 -8.90 11.18 7.94
CA VAL A 144 -9.06 12.60 8.25
C VAL A 144 -9.66 13.34 7.08
N TYR A 145 -10.65 14.18 7.36
CA TYR A 145 -11.16 15.19 6.45
C TYR A 145 -10.58 16.55 6.85
N ARG A 146 -10.10 17.32 5.89
CA ARG A 146 -9.71 18.71 6.07
C ARG A 146 -10.68 19.59 5.29
N ASP A 147 -11.32 20.51 5.99
CA ASP A 147 -12.24 21.43 5.36
C ASP A 147 -11.50 22.39 4.42
N PRO A 148 -11.87 22.51 3.14
CA PRO A 148 -11.12 23.29 2.17
C PRO A 148 -11.23 24.81 2.40
N GLN A 149 -12.23 25.29 3.14
CA GLN A 149 -12.42 26.72 3.40
C GLN A 149 -11.77 27.15 4.71
N SER A 150 -11.91 26.33 5.75
CA SER A 150 -11.47 26.65 7.12
C SER A 150 -10.18 25.94 7.54
N ALA A 151 -9.69 24.99 6.73
CA ALA A 151 -8.62 24.05 7.09
C ALA A 151 -8.89 23.20 8.34
N GLU A 152 -10.15 23.18 8.83
CA GLU A 152 -10.53 22.45 10.03
C GLU A 152 -10.29 20.95 9.84
N ARG A 153 -9.54 20.35 10.78
CA ARG A 153 -9.24 18.91 10.79
C ARG A 153 -10.35 18.15 11.50
N ARG A 154 -11.02 17.24 10.79
CA ARG A 154 -12.06 16.36 11.35
C ARG A 154 -11.70 14.91 11.15
N VAL A 155 -11.61 14.17 12.26
CA VAL A 155 -11.41 12.72 12.22
C VAL A 155 -12.69 12.01 11.80
N LYS A 156 -12.58 11.12 10.83
CA LYS A 156 -13.69 10.33 10.26
C LYS A 156 -13.58 8.84 10.58
N GLY A 157 -12.44 8.37 11.08
CA GLY A 157 -12.27 6.97 11.43
C GLY A 157 -10.81 6.57 11.58
N THR A 158 -10.61 5.26 11.61
CA THR A 158 -9.30 4.63 11.67
C THR A 158 -9.20 3.53 10.61
N ILE A 159 -8.14 3.52 9.81
CA ILE A 159 -7.68 2.34 9.08
C ILE A 159 -6.57 1.69 9.90
N ARG A 160 -6.71 0.39 10.16
CA ARG A 160 -5.73 -0.39 10.96
C ARG A 160 -4.80 -1.17 10.06
N ARG A 161 -5.37 -1.82 9.05
CA ARG A 161 -4.64 -2.78 8.22
C ARG A 161 -5.26 -2.88 6.84
N LEU A 162 -4.39 -2.97 5.84
CA LEU A 162 -4.72 -3.33 4.47
C LEU A 162 -3.88 -4.54 4.12
N GLU A 163 -4.49 -5.63 3.69
CA GLU A 163 -3.76 -6.85 3.35
C GLU A 163 -4.36 -7.57 2.16
N THR A 164 -3.52 -8.33 1.48
CA THR A 164 -3.95 -9.25 0.43
C THR A 164 -3.00 -10.44 0.37
N GLU A 165 -3.44 -11.50 -0.30
CA GLU A 165 -2.61 -12.66 -0.59
C GLU A 165 -2.73 -13.08 -2.06
N PHE A 166 -1.63 -13.58 -2.60
CA PHE A 166 -1.58 -14.06 -3.98
C PHE A 166 -0.46 -15.11 -4.16
N PRO A 167 -0.63 -16.09 -5.07
CA PRO A 167 0.41 -17.04 -5.40
C PRO A 167 1.59 -16.34 -6.09
N VAL A 168 2.78 -16.95 -6.02
CA VAL A 168 3.97 -16.49 -6.72
C VAL A 168 4.41 -17.56 -7.73
N PRO A 169 4.25 -17.33 -9.05
CA PRO A 169 3.77 -16.09 -9.68
C PRO A 169 2.25 -15.86 -9.53
N PRO A 170 1.77 -14.59 -9.54
CA PRO A 170 0.34 -14.28 -9.58
C PRO A 170 -0.30 -14.83 -10.86
N ASP A 171 -1.60 -15.13 -10.84
CA ASP A 171 -2.30 -15.57 -12.06
C ASP A 171 -2.40 -14.43 -13.11
N PRO A 172 -2.22 -14.73 -14.42
CA PRO A 172 -2.37 -13.73 -15.46
C PRO A 172 -3.75 -13.09 -15.46
N GLY A 173 -3.81 -11.76 -15.58
CA GLY A 173 -5.07 -11.02 -15.64
C GLY A 173 -5.83 -10.91 -14.31
N VAL A 174 -5.30 -11.46 -13.21
CA VAL A 174 -5.96 -11.43 -11.91
C VAL A 174 -5.48 -10.23 -11.07
N ALA A 175 -6.46 -9.48 -10.57
CA ALA A 175 -6.29 -8.47 -9.54
C ALA A 175 -6.63 -9.10 -8.17
N PRO A 176 -5.75 -9.00 -7.16
CA PRO A 176 -6.00 -9.62 -5.87
C PRO A 176 -7.02 -8.82 -5.07
N ILE A 177 -7.83 -9.52 -4.27
CA ILE A 177 -8.80 -8.89 -3.38
C ILE A 177 -8.08 -8.50 -2.09
N TYR A 178 -8.26 -7.25 -1.67
CA TYR A 178 -7.72 -6.73 -0.43
C TYR A 178 -8.77 -6.74 0.68
N ALA A 179 -8.37 -7.19 1.86
CA ALA A 179 -9.09 -6.96 3.10
C ALA A 179 -8.62 -5.63 3.72
N VAL A 180 -9.58 -4.71 3.92
CA VAL A 180 -9.35 -3.42 4.56
C VAL A 180 -10.02 -3.43 5.92
N HIS A 181 -9.23 -3.37 6.98
CA HIS A 181 -9.69 -3.35 8.35
C HIS A 181 -9.77 -1.91 8.84
N LEU A 182 -11.00 -1.43 9.05
CA LEU A 182 -11.25 -0.04 9.39
C LEU A 182 -12.44 0.16 10.34
N GLU A 183 -12.48 1.33 10.96
CA GLU A 183 -13.47 1.80 11.92
C GLU A 183 -13.94 3.20 11.48
N ILE A 184 -15.18 3.34 11.00
CA ILE A 184 -15.71 4.65 10.60
C ILE A 184 -16.52 5.26 11.75
N LYS A 185 -16.22 6.52 12.10
CA LYS A 185 -17.04 7.30 13.03
C LYS A 185 -18.35 7.64 12.33
N ARG A 186 -19.46 7.08 12.82
CA ARG A 186 -20.82 7.37 12.33
C ARG A 186 -21.08 8.87 12.42
N SER A 187 -21.62 9.46 11.36
CA SER A 187 -22.05 10.86 11.38
C SER A 187 -23.19 11.03 12.39
N MET A 188 -23.30 12.18 13.06
CA MET A 188 -24.41 12.44 13.99
C MET A 188 -25.78 12.29 13.30
N ALA A 189 -25.89 12.61 12.01
CA ALA A 189 -27.11 12.38 11.23
C ALA A 189 -27.50 10.88 11.18
N SER A 190 -26.53 9.97 10.96
CA SER A 190 -26.80 8.53 11.00
C SER A 190 -27.16 8.02 12.40
N LYS A 191 -26.66 8.65 13.48
CA LYS A 191 -27.06 8.36 14.87
C LYS A 191 -28.52 8.75 15.13
N LEU A 192 -28.97 9.89 14.57
CA LEU A 192 -30.34 10.40 14.73
C LEU A 192 -31.39 9.54 14.00
N PHE A 193 -31.07 8.99 12.82
CA PHE A 193 -32.00 8.07 12.13
C PHE A 193 -32.13 6.71 12.82
N SER A 194 -31.09 6.23 13.51
CA SER A 194 -31.19 5.01 14.32
C SER A 194 -31.97 5.20 15.62
N SER A 195 -32.04 6.42 16.17
CA SER A 195 -32.74 6.68 17.45
C SER A 195 -34.26 6.83 17.30
N MET A 196 -34.80 6.85 16.07
CA MET A 196 -36.24 6.92 15.85
C MET A 196 -36.93 5.55 15.73
N SER A 197 -36.18 4.44 15.87
CA SER A 197 -36.72 3.09 15.65
C SER A 197 -36.82 2.19 16.90
N CYS A 198 -36.36 2.59 18.08
CA CYS A 198 -36.55 1.78 19.30
C CYS A 198 -36.67 2.69 20.53
N SER A 199 -37.85 2.72 21.15
CA SER A 199 -37.97 3.11 22.55
C SER A 199 -37.51 1.93 23.41
N ASP A 200 -36.29 1.99 23.93
CA ASP A 200 -36.00 1.57 25.30
C ASP A 200 -34.57 1.93 25.67
N THR A 201 -34.44 2.48 26.87
CA THR A 201 -33.23 2.97 27.51
C THR A 201 -32.16 1.88 27.64
N CYS A 202 -31.06 2.04 26.89
CA CYS A 202 -29.79 1.36 27.17
C CYS A 202 -28.64 2.34 26.90
N ALA A 203 -27.74 2.45 27.88
CA ALA A 203 -26.56 3.33 27.84
C ALA A 203 -25.77 3.17 26.54
N ASP A 204 -25.49 4.30 25.89
CA ASP A 204 -24.67 4.39 24.69
C ASP A 204 -23.25 3.87 24.97
N GLN A 205 -22.99 2.62 24.58
CA GLN A 205 -21.63 2.22 24.24
C GLN A 205 -21.31 2.83 22.87
N GLU A 206 -20.48 3.88 22.87
CA GLU A 206 -19.85 4.45 21.67
C GLU A 206 -18.84 3.48 21.03
N GLY A 207 -19.29 2.28 20.66
CA GLY A 207 -18.48 1.28 19.99
C GLY A 207 -18.69 1.35 18.49
N SER A 208 -17.78 1.99 17.74
CA SER A 208 -17.68 1.71 16.32
C SER A 208 -17.13 0.29 16.18
N SER A 209 -17.92 -0.65 15.66
CA SER A 209 -17.44 -2.01 15.45
C SER A 209 -16.39 -2.04 14.32
N PRO A 210 -15.27 -2.75 14.51
CA PRO A 210 -14.30 -2.94 13.45
C PRO A 210 -14.97 -3.61 12.26
N THR A 211 -14.83 -3.01 11.08
CA THR A 211 -15.42 -3.46 9.84
C THR A 211 -14.29 -3.89 8.91
N SER A 212 -14.40 -5.11 8.38
CA SER A 212 -13.54 -5.58 7.28
C SER A 212 -14.28 -5.36 5.96
N LEU A 213 -13.65 -4.68 5.02
CA LEU A 213 -14.17 -4.43 3.68
C LEU A 213 -13.29 -5.12 2.64
N ALA A 214 -13.91 -5.72 1.63
CA ALA A 214 -13.21 -6.21 0.45
C ALA A 214 -13.09 -5.07 -0.57
N VAL A 215 -11.88 -4.82 -1.06
CA VAL A 215 -11.57 -3.84 -2.11
C VAL A 215 -10.73 -4.52 -3.18
N SER A 216 -10.94 -4.20 -4.45
CA SER A 216 -10.17 -4.80 -5.55
C SER A 216 -9.65 -3.70 -6.47
N PRO A 217 -8.37 -3.73 -6.85
CA PRO A 217 -7.82 -2.79 -7.82
C PRO A 217 -8.40 -3.08 -9.21
N SER A 218 -8.51 -2.03 -10.02
CA SER A 218 -9.01 -2.10 -11.39
C SER A 218 -8.03 -2.76 -12.37
N VAL A 219 -6.76 -2.93 -11.99
CA VAL A 219 -5.71 -3.50 -12.86
C VAL A 219 -5.03 -4.74 -12.24
N PRO A 220 -4.64 -5.75 -13.05
CA PRO A 220 -3.96 -6.94 -12.57
C PRO A 220 -2.60 -6.67 -11.91
N LEU A 221 -2.10 -7.62 -11.12
CA LEU A 221 -0.76 -7.51 -10.53
C LEU A 221 0.35 -7.60 -11.57
N ARG A 222 0.24 -8.50 -12.54
CA ARG A 222 1.26 -8.62 -13.60
C ARG A 222 1.31 -7.35 -14.46
N SER A 223 2.52 -6.98 -14.88
CA SER A 223 2.69 -5.95 -15.91
C SER A 223 2.39 -6.49 -17.31
N GLY A 224 1.91 -5.63 -18.21
CA GLY A 224 1.85 -5.94 -19.64
C GLY A 224 3.23 -6.15 -20.28
N PHE A 225 4.32 -5.81 -19.59
CA PHE A 225 5.71 -6.06 -20.02
C PHE A 225 6.29 -7.39 -19.51
N GLU A 226 5.53 -8.18 -18.74
CA GLU A 226 5.98 -9.48 -18.23
C GLU A 226 5.87 -10.62 -19.24
N ASP A 227 4.97 -10.48 -20.23
CA ASP A 227 4.66 -11.49 -21.23
C ASP A 227 5.45 -11.20 -22.51
N GLU A 228 6.65 -11.79 -22.64
CA GLU A 228 7.36 -11.85 -23.91
C GLU A 228 6.55 -12.72 -24.89
N GLY A 229 5.65 -12.09 -25.66
CA GLY A 229 4.87 -12.74 -26.72
C GLY A 229 3.46 -12.18 -26.94
N GLY A 230 2.94 -11.35 -26.02
CA GLY A 230 1.64 -10.70 -26.14
C GLY A 230 1.78 -9.23 -26.47
N MET A 231 1.10 -8.76 -27.52
CA MET A 231 1.00 -7.32 -27.83
C MET A 231 0.50 -6.55 -26.60
N PRO A 232 1.09 -5.39 -26.25
CA PRO A 232 0.70 -4.63 -25.07
C PRO A 232 -0.77 -4.21 -25.17
N VAL A 233 -1.57 -4.64 -24.19
CA VAL A 233 -2.96 -4.16 -24.02
C VAL A 233 -2.88 -2.69 -23.61
N GLY A 234 -3.53 -1.83 -24.39
CA GLY A 234 -3.44 -0.38 -24.27
C GLY A 234 -3.64 0.12 -22.84
N MET A 235 -2.67 0.86 -22.33
CA MET A 235 -2.81 1.59 -21.08
C MET A 235 -3.89 2.66 -21.25
N CYS A 236 -5.02 2.51 -20.56
CA CYS A 236 -5.95 3.61 -20.36
C CYS A 236 -5.31 4.60 -19.38
N CYS A 237 -4.79 5.70 -19.91
CA CYS A 237 -4.37 6.85 -19.10
C CYS A 237 -5.62 7.51 -18.52
N ASP A 238 -5.92 7.27 -17.24
CA ASP A 238 -6.96 8.01 -16.52
C ASP A 238 -6.41 9.42 -16.16
N PRO A 239 -7.01 10.52 -16.65
CA PRO A 239 -6.54 11.89 -16.41
C PRO A 239 -6.65 12.34 -14.96
N THR A 240 -7.30 11.58 -14.07
CA THR A 240 -7.43 11.89 -12.64
C THR A 240 -6.08 11.80 -11.88
N PHE A 241 -5.08 11.13 -12.47
CA PHE A 241 -3.79 10.84 -11.86
C PHE A 241 -2.88 12.07 -11.66
N GLY A 242 -3.02 13.11 -12.49
CA GLY A 242 -2.17 14.30 -12.47
C GLY A 242 -2.36 15.21 -11.24
N LEU A 243 -3.53 15.15 -10.59
CA LEU A 243 -3.85 16.02 -9.44
C LEU A 243 -3.30 15.50 -8.10
N LEU A 244 -2.82 14.26 -8.05
CA LEU A 244 -2.43 13.58 -6.80
C LEU A 244 -0.92 13.50 -6.58
N GLN A 245 -0.10 13.60 -7.64
CA GLN A 245 1.36 13.66 -7.51
C GLN A 245 1.85 14.92 -6.74
N SER A 246 1.02 15.97 -6.63
CA SER A 246 1.29 17.13 -5.78
C SER A 246 1.05 16.88 -4.28
N TRP A 247 0.45 15.75 -3.89
CA TRP A 247 0.06 15.42 -2.51
C TRP A 247 0.93 14.34 -1.86
N LEU A 248 1.76 13.63 -2.63
CA LEU A 248 2.69 12.61 -2.12
C LEU A 248 3.64 13.13 -1.02
N PRO A 249 4.15 14.38 -1.06
CA PRO A 249 4.92 14.93 0.06
C PRO A 249 4.08 15.07 1.34
N TRP A 250 2.77 15.23 1.28
CA TRP A 250 1.87 15.47 2.42
C TRP A 250 1.31 14.17 3.02
N LEU A 251 1.23 13.09 2.25
CA LEU A 251 0.83 11.75 2.73
C LEU A 251 1.89 11.13 3.67
N PHE A 252 3.15 11.58 3.58
CA PHE A 252 4.28 11.10 4.40
C PHE A 252 5.15 12.23 4.96
N SER A 253 4.64 13.47 5.05
CA SER A 253 5.39 14.54 5.71
C SER A 253 5.51 14.24 7.20
N ASP A 254 6.71 13.86 7.63
CA ASP A 254 7.16 14.12 8.99
C ASP A 254 7.15 15.65 9.17
N THR A 255 6.16 16.18 9.88
CA THR A 255 6.25 17.52 10.42
C THR A 255 7.28 17.55 11.55
N GLN A 256 8.56 17.58 11.20
CA GLN A 256 9.53 18.25 12.05
C GLN A 256 9.34 19.76 11.87
N ALA A 257 8.45 20.34 12.66
CA ALA A 257 8.39 21.78 12.86
C ALA A 257 7.98 22.08 14.30
N GLY A 258 8.94 22.54 15.11
CA GLY A 258 8.62 23.31 16.32
C GLY A 258 9.29 22.86 17.64
N LYS A 259 10.61 22.80 17.71
CA LYS A 259 11.34 23.19 18.93
C LYS A 259 12.21 24.39 18.60
N ARG A 260 11.68 25.58 18.82
CA ARG A 260 12.37 26.78 19.33
C ARG A 260 11.35 27.67 20.01
#